data_AF-A0A2V9S5W7-F1
#
_entry.id   AF-A0A2V9S5W7-F1
#
_cell.length_a   1.000
_cell.length_b   1.000
_cell.length_c   1.000
_cell.angle_alpha   90.00
_cell.angle_beta   90.00
_cell.angle_gamma   90.00
#
_symmetry.space_group_name_H-M   'P 1'
#
loop_
_entity.id
_entity.type
_entity.pdbx_description
1 polymer ?
#
loop_
_entity_poly.entity_id
_entity_poly.type
_entity_poly.pdbx_seq_one_letter_code
_entity_poly.pdbx_strand_id
1 'polypeptide(L)' 'MATLGSCRTCKGQVSSEAKSCPHCGQPFPLLNGVDEAQGYFHAGNKIAAIKCLREKNGLDLKDAKDIVDSWEK' A
#
# COMPACT_ATOMS: atom_id res chain seq x y z
N MET A 1 -13.33 -12.29 13.85
CA MET A 1 -14.20 -12.04 12.69
C MET A 1 -13.34 -11.35 11.64
N ALA A 2 -13.05 -11.98 10.51
CA ALA A 2 -12.26 -11.34 9.46
C ALA A 2 -13.06 -10.16 8.90
N THR A 3 -12.52 -8.95 9.02
CA THR A 3 -13.12 -7.76 8.43
C THR A 3 -12.82 -7.76 6.92
N LEU A 4 -13.82 -7.40 6.11
CA LEU A 4 -13.63 -7.21 4.68
C LEU A 4 -13.40 -5.71 4.46
N GLY A 5 -12.32 -5.38 3.76
CA GLY A 5 -12.06 -4.04 3.26
C GLY A 5 -12.43 -3.93 1.78
N SER A 6 -12.45 -2.70 1.27
CA SER A 6 -12.74 -2.43 -0.14
C SER A 6 -11.46 -2.01 -0.85
N CYS A 7 -11.15 -2.65 -1.98
CA CYS A 7 -9.99 -2.29 -2.78
C CYS A 7 -10.12 -0.84 -3.27
N ARG A 8 -9.07 -0.03 -3.04
CA ARG A 8 -9.04 1.38 -3.46
C ARG A 8 -9.17 1.58 -4.98
N THR A 9 -8.79 0.59 -5.78
CA THR A 9 -8.75 0.70 -7.24
C THR A 9 -9.99 0.11 -7.89
N CYS A 10 -10.30 -1.17 -7.64
CA CYS A 10 -11.43 -1.83 -8.29
C CYS A 10 -12.72 -1.82 -7.47
N LYS A 11 -12.69 -1.31 -6.23
CA LYS A 11 -13.83 -1.30 -5.28
C LYS A 11 -14.36 -2.69 -4.90
N GLY A 12 -13.67 -3.76 -5.30
CA GLY A 12 -14.00 -5.13 -4.92
C GLY A 12 -13.72 -5.40 -3.45
N GLN A 13 -14.48 -6.32 -2.85
CA GLN A 13 -14.29 -6.74 -1.47
C GLN A 13 -13.03 -7.60 -1.36
N VAL A 14 -12.14 -7.24 -0.43
CA VAL A 14 -10.90 -7.97 -0.16
C VAL A 14 -10.77 -8.23 1.33
N SER A 15 -10.09 -9.32 1.69
CA SER A 15 -9.79 -9.58 3.09
C SER A 15 -8.98 -8.43 3.69
N SER A 16 -9.20 -8.12 4.97
CA SER A 16 -8.46 -7.11 5.74
C SER A 16 -6.94 -7.30 5.71
N GLU A 17 -6.48 -8.52 5.45
CA GLU A 17 -5.07 -8.93 5.41
C GLU A 17 -4.57 -9.22 3.99
N ALA A 18 -5.39 -8.95 2.97
CA ALA A 18 -5.03 -9.24 1.58
C ALA A 18 -3.87 -8.35 1.12
N LYS A 19 -2.72 -8.96 0.83
CA LYS A 19 -1.54 -8.28 0.26
C LYS A 19 -1.72 -7.90 -1.21
N SER A 20 -2.68 -8.52 -1.90
CA SER A 20 -2.99 -8.25 -3.30
C SER A 20 -4.48 -8.43 -3.54
N CYS A 21 -5.05 -7.58 -4.39
CA CYS A 21 -6.46 -7.69 -4.75
C CYS A 21 -6.67 -8.86 -5.73
N PRO A 22 -7.56 -9.84 -5.42
CA PRO A 22 -7.87 -10.92 -6.35
C PRO A 22 -8.67 -10.46 -7.59
N HIS A 23 -9.25 -9.26 -7.56
CA HIS A 23 -10.08 -8.76 -8.67
C HIS A 23 -9.30 -7.97 -9.72
N CYS A 24 -8.30 -7.21 -9.31
CA CYS A 24 -7.54 -6.33 -10.21
C CYS A 24 -6.03 -6.49 -10.14
N GLY A 25 -5.52 -7.35 -9.24
CA GLY A 25 -4.10 -7.54 -9.04
C GLY A 25 -3.40 -6.39 -8.34
N GLN A 26 -4.11 -5.36 -7.89
CA GLN A 26 -3.48 -4.20 -7.25
C GLN A 26 -2.80 -4.64 -5.93
N PRO A 27 -1.49 -4.38 -5.78
CA PRO A 27 -0.77 -4.71 -4.55
C PRO A 27 -1.23 -3.79 -3.42
N PHE A 28 -1.48 -4.36 -2.25
CA PHE A 28 -1.95 -3.69 -1.05
C PHE A 28 -3.23 -2.87 -1.27
N PRO A 29 -4.36 -3.53 -1.57
CA PRO A 29 -5.63 -2.86 -1.91
C PRO A 29 -6.23 -2.00 -0.81
N LEU A 30 -5.79 -2.17 0.45
CA LEU A 30 -6.27 -1.46 1.64
C LEU A 30 -5.31 -0.37 2.13
N LEU A 31 -4.24 -0.10 1.38
CA LEU A 31 -3.21 0.85 1.76
C LEU A 31 -3.74 2.29 1.75
N ASN A 32 -3.59 2.98 2.87
CA ASN A 32 -3.94 4.39 3.05
C ASN A 32 -2.73 5.30 2.90
N GLY A 33 -2.93 6.55 2.48
CA GLY A 33 -1.88 7.57 2.38
C GLY A 33 -0.86 7.33 1.27
N VAL A 34 -1.22 6.54 0.27
CA VAL A 34 -0.34 6.18 -0.86
C VAL A 34 0.04 7.42 -1.68
N ASP A 35 -0.87 8.39 -1.77
CA ASP A 35 -0.66 9.67 -2.46
C ASP A 35 0.48 10.48 -1.82
N GLU A 36 0.46 10.63 -0.49
CA GLU A 36 1.52 11.30 0.28
C GLU A 36 2.86 10.57 0.14
N ALA A 37 2.83 9.23 0.24
CA ALA A 37 4.02 8.40 0.05
C ALA A 37 4.59 8.51 -1.37
N GLN A 38 3.74 8.56 -2.39
CA GLN A 38 4.16 8.80 -3.78
C GLN A 38 4.79 10.20 -3.92
N GLY A 39 4.26 11.23 -3.26
CA GLY A 39 4.86 12.57 -3.23
C GLY A 39 6.31 12.54 -2.73
N TYR A 40 6.58 11.83 -1.62
CA TYR A 40 7.94 11.64 -1.13
C TYR A 40 8.82 10.86 -2.09
N PHE A 41 8.27 9.84 -2.75
CA PHE A 41 8.97 9.03 -3.74
C PHE A 41 9.39 9.87 -4.96
N HIS A 42 8.48 10.67 -5.52
CA HIS A 42 8.76 11.59 -6.64
C HIS A 42 9.78 12.66 -6.25
N ALA A 43 9.82 13.07 -4.99
CA ALA A 43 10.84 13.96 -4.45
C ALA A 43 12.22 13.28 -4.22
N GLY A 44 12.38 12.00 -4.57
CA GLY A 44 13.62 11.22 -4.37
C GLY A 44 13.80 10.69 -2.95
N ASN A 45 12.81 10.87 -2.06
CA ASN A 45 12.87 10.51 -0.65
C ASN A 45 12.15 9.19 -0.36
N LYS A 46 12.66 8.08 -0.91
CA LYS A 46 12.07 6.73 -0.75
C LYS A 46 11.91 6.32 0.72
N ILE A 47 12.85 6.68 1.59
CA ILE A 47 12.79 6.36 3.02
C ILE A 47 11.58 7.05 3.68
N ALA A 48 11.28 8.29 3.28
CA ALA A 48 10.12 9.02 3.80
C ALA A 48 8.81 8.38 3.31
N ALA A 49 8.75 7.94 2.04
CA ALA A 49 7.62 7.17 1.51
C ALA A 49 7.37 5.89 2.31
N ILE A 50 8.43 5.10 2.57
CA ILE A 50 8.36 3.86 3.36
C ILE A 50 7.88 4.17 4.78
N LYS A 51 8.43 5.18 5.45
CA LYS A 51 8.00 5.57 6.80
C LYS A 51 6.52 5.94 6.85
N CYS A 52 6.07 6.78 5.92
CA CYS A 52 4.67 7.20 5.84
C CYS A 52 3.71 5.99 5.74
N LEU A 53 4.03 5.02 4.87
CA LEU A 53 3.21 3.81 4.70
C LEU A 53 3.18 2.94 5.97
N ARG A 54 4.33 2.79 6.65
CA ARG A 54 4.42 2.04 7.91
C ARG A 54 3.64 2.68 9.03
N GLU A 55 3.75 3.99 9.19
CA GLU A 55 3.07 4.73 10.26
C GLU A 55 1.56 4.73 10.09
N LYS A 56 1.06 4.85 8.85
CA LYS A 56 -0.38 4.88 8.58
C LYS A 56 -1.05 3.50 8.56
N ASN A 57 -0.34 2.47 8.13
CA ASN A 57 -0.93 1.13 7.92
C ASN A 57 -0.36 0.05 8.86
N GLY A 58 0.61 0.39 9.71
CA GLY A 58 1.27 -0.56 10.61
C GLY A 58 2.13 -1.60 9.88
N LEU A 59 2.59 -1.30 8.67
CA LEU A 59 3.34 -2.27 7.86
C LEU A 59 4.75 -2.54 8.38
N ASP A 60 5.21 -3.76 8.12
CA ASP A 60 6.61 -4.13 8.26
C ASP A 60 7.49 -3.40 7.25
N LEU A 61 8.77 -3.29 7.60
CA LEU A 61 9.79 -2.65 6.77
C LEU A 61 9.90 -3.29 5.39
N LYS A 62 9.70 -4.61 5.32
CA LYS A 62 9.71 -5.38 4.07
C LYS A 62 8.51 -5.02 3.19
N ASP A 63 7.29 -5.12 3.70
CA ASP A 63 6.08 -4.82 2.92
C ASP A 63 6.05 -3.35 2.47
N ALA A 64 6.43 -2.40 3.34
CA ALA A 64 6.49 -1.00 2.97
C ALA A 64 7.56 -0.70 1.90
N LYS A 65 8.71 -1.38 1.96
CA LYS A 65 9.73 -1.29 0.90
C LYS A 65 9.21 -1.87 -0.42
N ASP A 66 8.60 -3.04 -0.40
CA ASP A 66 8.08 -3.73 -1.59
C ASP A 66 7.06 -2.87 -2.37
N ILE A 67 6.21 -2.14 -1.65
CA ILE A 67 5.27 -1.18 -2.24
C ILE A 67 5.99 -0.06 -2.97
N VAL A 68 6.96 0.58 -2.31
CA VAL A 68 7.70 1.71 -2.87
C VAL A 68 8.58 1.28 -4.04
N ASP A 69 9.18 0.09 -3.95
CA ASP A 69 9.96 -0.56 -5.01
C ASP A 69 9.09 -0.86 -6.24
N SER A 70 7.83 -1.25 -6.02
CA SER A 70 6.85 -1.47 -7.10
C SER A 70 6.50 -0.18 -7.87
N TRP A 71 6.81 1.01 -7.36
CA TRP A 71 6.64 2.29 -8.07
C TRP A 71 7.86 2.68 -8.91
N GLU A 72 8.99 2.00 -8.75
CA GLU A 72 10.21 2.24 -9.54
C GLU A 72 10.19 1.58 -10.92
N LYS A 73 9.11 0.86 -11.26
CA LYS A 73 8.96 0.14 -12.54
C LYS A 73 8.37 1.01 -13.64
#